data_AF-A0A8S4GMI1-F1
#
_entry.id   AF-A0A8S4GMI1-F1
#
_cell.length_a   1.000
_cell.length_b   1.000
_cell.length_c   1.000
_cell.angle_alpha   90.00
_cell.angle_beta   90.00
_cell.angle_gamma   90.00
#
_symmetry.space_group_name_H-M   'P 1'
#
loop_
_entity.id
_entity.type
_entity.pdbx_description
1 polymer ?
#
loop_
_entity_poly.entity_id
_entity_poly.type
_entity_poly.pdbx_seq_one_letter_code
_entity_poly.pdbx_strand_id
1 'polypeptide(L)'
;MLLRSTGAAGTWRSTYRASPAAAVHTRWLSSPPPGAHHKGGRGGYIQCVGRPGLARCSTCKWRIQAEPDAKELQPEAQGAPLSASAAAILAAAQAPSTSAGPSLRDPALAKQDVRDPLTAFDWAGEDRALLAGSEPGRAPLRVAVLLSGGVDSSAALTLARAAGHHVEAFYLKIWFQEDFRNFWDACPWEEDLEYCSAVCDAAGVPLHVVPLSNEYWDRVVEHSIQEVASGRTPNPDVLCNSRVKFGAFFEYLEQHHGQDFDRVASGHYAALQRPEGSAAGPVRLAMTPDDVKDQTYFLAGLTQAQLARCMFPLGPLTKTQVREIAARGGLPNQDRKDSQGICFLGKVRFSEFVKEHLGEWPGPLVDDDTGDVVGYHEGFWFYTIGQRKGIRLPGGPWYVTRKDPDRNAVWVSRHYYEGGGGSRDSTLVGSLKWNTPGRPDFTKRTEVKVRHGPAKYECEVEELDGGRTLALRLPKDDQGLAAGQYAVFYQGGVCLGGGIMMGHAPDEDEADSDEDSDEGVMGSGDVEAQALPA
;
A
#
# COMPACT_ATOMS: atom_id res chain seq x y z
N MET A 1 33.52 30.75 -8.22
CA MET A 1 33.14 32.10 -8.68
C MET A 1 31.61 32.14 -8.61
N LEU A 2 31.06 32.97 -7.74
CA LEU A 2 29.62 33.08 -7.46
C LEU A 2 28.88 33.77 -8.62
N LEU A 3 27.67 33.32 -8.91
CA LEU A 3 26.64 34.18 -9.53
C LEU A 3 25.28 33.93 -8.85
N ARG A 4 24.67 35.03 -8.40
CA ARG A 4 23.22 35.17 -8.21
C ARG A 4 22.56 35.14 -9.58
N SER A 5 21.35 34.57 -9.69
CA SER A 5 20.41 34.98 -10.73
C SER A 5 19.08 35.35 -10.09
N THR A 6 18.72 36.61 -10.30
CA THR A 6 17.38 37.18 -10.27
C THR A 6 16.47 36.42 -11.24
N GLY A 7 15.18 36.30 -10.91
CA GLY A 7 14.23 35.43 -11.58
C GLY A 7 14.02 35.67 -13.07
N ALA A 8 13.66 34.59 -13.77
CA ALA A 8 12.74 34.52 -14.90
C ALA A 8 12.37 33.04 -15.10
N ALA A 9 11.08 32.79 -15.36
CA ALA A 9 10.49 31.48 -15.57
C ALA A 9 11.22 30.67 -16.67
N GLY A 10 11.44 29.39 -16.40
CA GLY A 10 11.97 28.42 -17.36
C GLY A 10 11.38 27.05 -17.07
N THR A 11 10.35 26.69 -17.83
CA THR A 11 9.70 25.39 -17.88
C THR A 11 10.71 24.25 -18.04
N TRP A 12 10.71 23.27 -17.13
CA TRP A 12 11.40 21.99 -17.33
C TRP A 12 10.39 20.96 -17.82
N ARG A 13 10.26 20.78 -19.14
CA ARG A 13 9.63 19.56 -19.70
C ARG A 13 10.62 18.40 -19.61
N SER A 14 10.31 17.42 -18.78
CA SER A 14 11.02 16.13 -18.78
C SER A 14 10.59 15.32 -20.01
N THR A 15 11.49 15.25 -20.99
CA THR A 15 11.49 14.15 -21.96
C THR A 15 12.85 13.49 -21.88
N TYR A 16 12.93 12.32 -21.25
CA TYR A 16 14.11 11.46 -21.40
C TYR A 16 13.73 10.00 -21.60
N ARG A 17 13.98 9.53 -22.82
CA ARG A 17 14.41 8.15 -23.09
C ARG A 17 15.84 8.01 -22.59
N ALA A 18 16.10 7.05 -21.70
CA ALA A 18 17.45 6.70 -21.29
C ALA A 18 18.21 6.00 -22.43
N SER A 19 19.48 6.38 -22.63
CA SER A 19 20.48 5.62 -23.38
C SER A 19 21.60 5.20 -22.41
N PRO A 20 22.17 3.98 -22.50
CA PRO A 20 22.80 3.32 -21.34
C PRO A 20 24.26 3.71 -21.00
N ALA A 21 24.81 4.79 -21.54
CA ALA A 21 26.26 4.95 -21.63
C ALA A 21 26.94 6.00 -20.70
N ALA A 22 26.25 6.65 -19.76
CA ALA A 22 26.91 7.58 -18.83
C ALA A 22 26.21 7.68 -17.47
N ALA A 23 26.60 6.82 -16.52
CA ALA A 23 26.18 6.91 -15.14
C ALA A 23 27.02 7.97 -14.39
N VAL A 24 26.45 9.16 -14.20
CA VAL A 24 26.92 10.15 -13.22
C VAL A 24 25.81 10.31 -12.20
N HIS A 25 26.10 10.03 -10.93
CA HIS A 25 25.14 10.20 -9.85
C HIS A 25 25.56 11.35 -8.94
N THR A 26 24.57 12.05 -8.38
CA THR A 26 24.76 13.17 -7.45
C THR A 26 24.51 12.71 -6.02
N ARG A 27 25.46 13.00 -5.12
CA ARG A 27 25.33 12.72 -3.69
C ARG A 27 25.20 14.03 -2.91
N TRP A 28 24.26 14.06 -1.96
CA TRP A 28 24.08 15.17 -1.04
C TRP A 28 25.01 15.00 0.17
N LEU A 29 25.72 16.06 0.55
CA LEU A 29 26.62 16.06 1.70
C LEU A 29 26.13 17.03 2.78
N SER A 30 26.11 16.55 4.02
CA SER A 30 25.77 17.30 5.22
C SER A 30 26.90 18.21 5.73
N SER A 31 28.12 18.09 5.17
CA SER A 31 29.31 18.86 5.55
C SER A 31 30.15 19.24 4.32
N PRO A 32 30.90 20.37 4.34
CA PRO A 32 31.74 20.79 3.22
C PRO A 32 32.87 19.78 2.94
N PRO A 33 33.23 19.56 1.65
CA PRO A 33 34.36 18.72 1.31
C PRO A 33 35.71 19.35 1.77
N PRO A 34 36.75 18.52 1.99
CA PRO A 34 38.06 18.99 2.45
C PRO A 34 38.64 20.06 1.50
N GLY A 35 38.99 21.23 2.04
CA GLY A 35 39.58 22.36 1.30
C GLY A 35 38.61 23.49 0.92
N ALA A 36 37.31 23.38 1.25
CA ALA A 36 36.34 24.46 1.07
C ALA A 36 36.33 25.43 2.27
N HIS A 37 36.84 26.66 2.08
CA HIS A 37 36.68 27.74 3.06
C HIS A 37 35.50 28.64 2.66
N HIS A 38 34.45 28.68 3.47
CA HIS A 38 33.38 29.68 3.34
C HIS A 38 33.12 30.36 4.69
N LYS A 39 33.06 31.69 4.70
CA LYS A 39 32.51 32.48 5.81
C LYS A 39 31.02 32.72 5.50
N GLY A 40 30.14 32.17 6.34
CA GLY A 40 28.71 32.53 6.41
C GLY A 40 27.73 31.63 5.64
N GLY A 41 26.71 31.10 6.35
CA GLY A 41 25.43 30.62 5.82
C GLY A 41 25.29 29.10 5.62
N ARG A 42 24.25 28.49 6.22
CA ARG A 42 23.84 27.08 6.04
C ARG A 42 23.31 26.86 4.62
N GLY A 43 24.04 26.10 3.81
CA GLY A 43 23.63 25.57 2.51
C GLY A 43 24.24 24.19 2.28
N GLY A 44 23.49 23.27 1.67
CA GLY A 44 23.94 21.90 1.38
C GLY A 44 24.92 21.82 0.21
N TYR A 45 25.77 20.79 0.21
CA TYR A 45 26.80 20.59 -0.83
C TYR A 45 26.41 19.40 -1.72
N ILE A 46 26.49 19.56 -3.03
CA ILE A 46 26.25 18.49 -4.01
C ILE A 46 27.60 18.05 -4.60
N GLN A 47 27.91 16.76 -4.49
CA GLN A 47 29.11 16.16 -5.08
C GLN A 47 28.70 15.27 -6.27
N CYS A 48 29.37 15.44 -7.41
CA CYS A 48 29.24 14.57 -8.58
C CYS A 48 30.32 13.48 -8.54
N VAL A 49 29.90 12.21 -8.57
CA VAL A 49 30.81 11.05 -8.58
C VAL A 49 30.57 10.25 -9.85
N GLY A 50 31.64 9.76 -10.49
CA GLY A 50 31.57 9.03 -11.75
C GLY A 50 32.82 8.19 -12.02
N ARG A 51 32.74 7.30 -13.02
CA ARG A 51 33.83 6.37 -13.37
C ARG A 51 35.16 7.07 -13.70
N PRO A 52 36.32 6.44 -13.43
CA PRO A 52 37.63 6.98 -13.81
C PRO A 52 37.71 7.28 -15.32
N GLY A 53 38.10 8.51 -15.69
CA GLY A 53 38.30 8.93 -17.08
C GLY A 53 37.48 10.15 -17.54
N LEU A 54 36.46 10.57 -16.78
CA LEU A 54 35.71 11.80 -17.04
C LEU A 54 36.29 12.96 -16.22
N ALA A 55 36.92 13.94 -16.88
CA ALA A 55 37.56 15.06 -16.18
C ALA A 55 36.56 16.11 -15.65
N ARG A 56 35.39 16.24 -16.28
CA ARG A 56 34.33 17.20 -15.91
C ARG A 56 32.94 16.67 -16.28
N CYS A 57 31.93 16.98 -15.45
CA CYS A 57 30.53 16.68 -15.74
C CYS A 57 30.01 17.53 -16.92
N SER A 58 29.33 16.94 -17.89
CA SER A 58 28.77 17.64 -19.05
C SER A 58 27.67 18.63 -18.68
N THR A 59 26.90 18.35 -17.63
CA THR A 59 25.75 19.13 -17.19
C THR A 59 26.15 20.33 -16.33
N CYS A 60 27.04 20.14 -15.35
CA CYS A 60 27.40 21.20 -14.40
C CYS A 60 28.82 21.78 -14.61
N LYS A 61 29.65 21.18 -15.50
CA LYS A 61 31.04 21.58 -15.80
C LYS A 61 32.05 21.46 -14.64
N TRP A 62 31.63 20.98 -13.47
CA TRP A 62 32.50 20.74 -12.30
C TRP A 62 33.44 19.55 -12.50
N ARG A 63 34.59 19.57 -11.82
CA ARG A 63 35.60 18.50 -11.86
C ARG A 63 35.06 17.27 -11.12
N ILE A 64 35.07 16.12 -11.78
CA ILE A 64 34.64 14.85 -11.17
C ILE A 64 35.82 14.28 -10.38
N GLN A 65 35.61 13.92 -9.12
CA GLN A 65 36.61 13.16 -8.35
C GLN A 65 36.46 11.68 -8.69
N ALA A 66 37.59 11.01 -8.96
CA ALA A 66 37.62 9.58 -9.20
C ALA A 66 37.26 8.82 -7.90
N GLU A 67 36.47 7.76 -8.01
CA GLU A 67 36.30 6.82 -6.92
C GLU A 67 37.66 6.20 -6.56
N PRO A 68 37.99 6.05 -5.26
CA PRO A 68 39.16 5.27 -4.89
C PRO A 68 38.97 3.82 -5.35
N ASP A 69 39.98 3.27 -6.01
CA ASP A 69 39.97 1.90 -6.52
C ASP A 69 39.63 0.90 -5.40
N ALA A 70 38.65 0.04 -5.67
CA ALA A 70 38.35 -1.13 -4.86
C ALA A 70 39.51 -2.15 -4.97
N LYS A 71 40.57 -1.95 -4.18
CA LYS A 71 41.59 -2.95 -3.91
C LYS A 71 41.88 -3.04 -2.41
N GLU A 72 41.64 -4.24 -1.88
CA GLU A 72 42.10 -4.78 -0.60
C GLU A 72 41.80 -3.96 0.66
N LEU A 73 40.54 -4.03 1.11
CA LEU A 73 40.25 -4.03 2.54
C LEU A 73 40.20 -5.49 3.01
N GLN A 74 41.32 -5.97 3.55
CA GLN A 74 41.29 -7.16 4.41
C GLN A 74 40.48 -6.81 5.67
N PRO A 75 39.61 -7.71 6.17
CA PRO A 75 38.84 -7.43 7.36
C PRO A 75 39.75 -7.53 8.59
N GLU A 76 40.15 -6.38 9.15
CA GLU A 76 40.55 -6.36 10.56
C GLU A 76 39.29 -6.64 11.39
N ALA A 77 39.20 -7.90 11.83
CA ALA A 77 38.25 -8.35 12.81
C ALA A 77 38.45 -7.58 14.13
N GLN A 78 37.56 -6.63 14.41
CA GLN A 78 37.16 -6.30 15.78
C GLN A 78 35.69 -6.64 15.93
N GLY A 79 35.45 -7.93 16.19
CA GLY A 79 34.14 -8.43 16.53
C GLY A 79 33.71 -7.92 17.90
N ALA A 80 32.58 -7.22 17.94
CA ALA A 80 31.66 -7.46 19.04
C ALA A 80 31.09 -8.87 18.84
N PRO A 81 31.17 -9.78 19.81
CA PRO A 81 30.63 -11.11 19.63
C PRO A 81 29.11 -10.99 19.42
N LEU A 82 28.62 -11.55 18.33
CA LEU A 82 27.21 -11.92 18.22
C LEU A 82 26.88 -12.74 19.48
N SER A 83 25.75 -12.45 20.13
CA SER A 83 25.30 -13.31 21.21
C SER A 83 25.22 -14.74 20.70
N ALA A 84 25.58 -15.72 21.53
CA ALA A 84 25.52 -17.13 21.15
C ALA A 84 24.13 -17.56 20.63
N SER A 85 23.08 -16.78 20.95
CA SER A 85 21.71 -16.94 20.46
C SER A 85 21.54 -16.53 18.99
N ALA A 86 22.13 -15.40 18.56
CA ALA A 86 22.00 -14.90 17.19
C ALA A 86 22.76 -15.77 16.17
N ALA A 87 23.93 -16.28 16.54
CA ALA A 87 24.70 -17.20 15.69
C ALA A 87 24.05 -18.58 15.56
N ALA A 88 23.38 -19.07 16.62
CA ALA A 88 22.66 -20.35 16.59
C ALA A 88 21.39 -20.31 15.74
N ILE A 89 20.68 -19.19 15.71
CA ILE A 89 19.46 -19.00 14.90
C ILE A 89 19.78 -18.91 13.41
N LEU A 90 20.85 -18.21 13.02
CA LEU A 90 21.27 -18.12 11.62
C LEU A 90 21.76 -19.47 11.06
N ALA A 91 22.45 -20.27 11.88
CA ALA A 91 22.90 -21.61 11.50
C ALA A 91 21.72 -22.60 11.35
N ALA A 92 20.65 -22.44 12.14
CA ALA A 92 19.44 -23.26 12.02
C ALA A 92 18.60 -22.94 10.77
N ALA A 93 18.68 -21.71 10.25
CA ALA A 93 17.96 -21.27 9.05
C ALA A 93 18.59 -21.74 7.72
N GLN A 94 19.84 -22.20 7.75
CA GLN A 94 20.58 -22.64 6.55
C GLN A 94 20.86 -24.16 6.51
N ALA A 95 20.46 -24.91 7.54
CA ALA A 95 20.64 -26.34 7.60
C ALA A 95 19.49 -27.08 6.86
N PRO A 96 19.79 -28.13 6.06
CA PRO A 96 18.75 -29.01 5.55
C PRO A 96 18.04 -29.69 6.73
N SER A 97 16.71 -29.78 6.64
CA SER A 97 15.82 -30.24 7.70
C SER A 97 16.27 -31.56 8.35
N THR A 98 16.78 -31.47 9.57
CA THR A 98 16.72 -32.55 10.55
C THR A 98 16.09 -32.00 11.82
N SER A 99 15.02 -32.65 12.25
CA SER A 99 14.15 -32.31 13.37
C SER A 99 14.91 -31.94 14.65
N ALA A 100 14.41 -30.89 15.33
CA ALA A 100 14.81 -30.34 16.63
C ALA A 100 15.74 -29.11 16.58
N GLY A 101 15.16 -27.94 16.29
CA GLY A 101 15.73 -26.63 16.63
C GLY A 101 15.39 -26.21 18.08
N PRO A 102 16.12 -25.24 18.67
CA PRO A 102 15.98 -24.89 20.08
C PRO A 102 14.72 -24.05 20.34
N SER A 103 14.06 -24.35 21.45
CA SER A 103 12.80 -23.76 21.91
C SER A 103 12.96 -22.30 22.33
N LEU A 104 12.56 -21.36 21.47
CA LEU A 104 12.16 -20.00 21.84
C LEU A 104 10.73 -20.05 22.39
N ARG A 105 10.56 -20.52 23.63
CA ARG A 105 9.24 -20.63 24.26
C ARG A 105 9.08 -19.53 25.30
N ASP A 106 8.04 -18.70 25.14
CA ASP A 106 7.42 -18.04 26.29
C ASP A 106 6.79 -19.13 27.19
N PRO A 107 7.22 -19.27 28.46
CA PRO A 107 6.67 -20.25 29.40
C PRO A 107 5.17 -20.06 29.70
N ALA A 108 4.59 -18.91 29.41
CA ALA A 108 3.17 -18.63 29.63
C ALA A 108 2.28 -19.25 28.53
N LEU A 109 2.73 -19.26 27.27
CA LEU A 109 2.03 -19.88 26.14
C LEU A 109 2.13 -21.42 26.16
N ALA A 110 3.21 -21.97 26.74
CA ALA A 110 3.46 -23.42 26.80
C ALA A 110 2.63 -24.19 27.84
N LYS A 111 1.79 -23.52 28.64
CA LYS A 111 1.00 -24.13 29.74
C LYS A 111 -0.46 -24.43 29.41
N GLN A 112 -0.91 -24.17 28.20
CA GLN A 112 -2.24 -24.61 27.76
C GLN A 112 -2.15 -26.09 27.37
N ASP A 113 -3.11 -26.90 27.83
CA ASP A 113 -3.32 -28.28 27.36
C ASP A 113 -3.46 -28.21 25.83
N VAL A 114 -2.38 -28.52 25.10
CA VAL A 114 -2.34 -28.41 23.63
C VAL A 114 -3.21 -29.53 23.07
N ARG A 115 -4.49 -29.22 22.85
CA ARG A 115 -5.45 -30.10 22.19
C ARG A 115 -5.51 -29.73 20.72
N ASP A 116 -5.62 -30.74 19.86
CA ASP A 116 -5.86 -30.53 18.44
C ASP A 116 -7.18 -29.74 18.28
N PRO A 117 -7.17 -28.51 17.73
CA PRO A 117 -8.37 -27.68 17.56
C PRO A 117 -9.49 -28.38 16.78
N LEU A 118 -9.16 -29.40 15.98
CA LEU A 118 -10.13 -30.18 15.22
C LEU A 118 -11.04 -31.04 16.10
N THR A 119 -10.62 -31.38 17.32
CA THR A 119 -11.38 -32.25 18.24
C THR A 119 -12.57 -31.55 18.90
N ALA A 120 -12.63 -30.22 18.81
CA ALA A 120 -13.63 -29.39 19.49
C ALA A 120 -14.96 -29.22 18.72
N PHE A 121 -15.08 -29.80 17.54
CA PHE A 121 -16.20 -29.57 16.61
C PHE A 121 -16.66 -30.88 15.96
N ASP A 122 -17.95 -30.93 15.63
CA ASP A 122 -18.53 -32.00 14.81
C ASP A 122 -18.52 -31.58 13.33
N TRP A 123 -17.34 -31.71 12.70
CA TRP A 123 -17.13 -31.32 11.30
C TRP A 123 -17.94 -32.15 10.28
N ALA A 124 -18.48 -33.30 10.70
CA ALA A 124 -19.30 -34.16 9.86
C ALA A 124 -20.80 -33.90 10.02
N GLY A 125 -21.22 -33.39 11.19
CA GLY A 125 -22.60 -33.05 11.51
C GLY A 125 -22.83 -31.55 11.60
N GLU A 126 -23.15 -31.06 12.80
CA GLU A 126 -23.71 -29.71 13.01
C GLU A 126 -22.79 -28.57 12.56
N ASP A 127 -21.46 -28.73 12.71
CA ASP A 127 -20.49 -27.68 12.39
C ASP A 127 -20.05 -27.69 10.90
N ARG A 128 -20.55 -28.63 10.08
CA ARG A 128 -20.14 -28.78 8.67
C ARG A 128 -20.32 -27.50 7.84
N ALA A 129 -21.35 -26.70 8.15
CA ALA A 129 -21.62 -25.45 7.45
C ALA A 129 -20.49 -24.41 7.58
N LEU A 130 -19.71 -24.46 8.68
CA LEU A 130 -18.56 -23.56 8.89
C LEU A 130 -17.45 -23.78 7.86
N LEU A 131 -17.42 -24.96 7.24
CA LEU A 131 -16.41 -25.33 6.27
C LEU A 131 -16.67 -24.79 4.87
N ALA A 132 -17.82 -24.15 4.58
CA ALA A 132 -18.21 -23.80 3.21
C ALA A 132 -17.15 -22.96 2.44
N GLY A 133 -16.39 -22.10 3.12
CA GLY A 133 -15.29 -21.32 2.52
C GLY A 133 -14.00 -22.11 2.25
N SER A 134 -13.93 -23.35 2.73
CA SER A 134 -12.78 -24.26 2.66
C SER A 134 -12.97 -25.40 1.66
N GLU A 135 -13.92 -25.28 0.72
CA GLU A 135 -14.15 -26.27 -0.36
C GLU A 135 -14.33 -27.75 0.12
N PRO A 136 -15.16 -28.04 1.15
CA PRO A 136 -15.26 -29.36 1.75
C PRO A 136 -15.93 -30.37 0.79
N GLY A 137 -15.46 -31.61 0.79
CA GLY A 137 -16.01 -32.68 -0.06
C GLY A 137 -15.45 -32.74 -1.49
N ARG A 138 -14.50 -31.87 -1.85
CA ARG A 138 -13.60 -32.12 -2.97
C ARG A 138 -12.54 -33.15 -2.59
N ALA A 139 -11.83 -33.70 -3.58
CA ALA A 139 -10.62 -34.47 -3.30
C ALA A 139 -9.66 -33.63 -2.42
N PRO A 140 -8.95 -34.24 -1.45
CA PRO A 140 -7.99 -33.53 -0.60
C PRO A 140 -7.03 -32.69 -1.44
N LEU A 141 -7.00 -31.38 -1.16
CA LEU A 141 -6.11 -30.42 -1.80
C LEU A 141 -4.85 -30.24 -0.96
N ARG A 142 -3.76 -29.82 -1.60
CA ARG A 142 -2.59 -29.24 -0.92
C ARG A 142 -2.77 -27.74 -0.81
N VAL A 143 -2.82 -27.23 0.41
CA VAL A 143 -3.19 -25.83 0.72
C VAL A 143 -2.05 -25.15 1.48
N ALA A 144 -1.48 -24.12 0.88
CA ALA A 144 -0.55 -23.21 1.55
C ALA A 144 -1.35 -22.14 2.30
N VAL A 145 -1.30 -22.12 3.64
CA VAL A 145 -2.02 -21.12 4.45
C VAL A 145 -1.09 -19.98 4.81
N LEU A 146 -1.45 -18.76 4.41
CA LEU A 146 -0.78 -17.54 4.86
C LEU A 146 -1.14 -17.25 6.32
N LEU A 147 -0.21 -17.58 7.22
CA LEU A 147 -0.38 -17.45 8.67
C LEU A 147 0.33 -16.17 9.15
N SER A 148 -0.41 -15.28 9.82
CA SER A 148 0.09 -13.95 10.25
C SER A 148 0.32 -13.83 11.75
N GLY A 149 0.01 -14.88 12.52
CA GLY A 149 -0.04 -14.85 13.99
C GLY A 149 -1.34 -14.27 14.54
N GLY A 150 -2.20 -13.70 13.69
CA GLY A 150 -3.55 -13.24 14.06
C GLY A 150 -4.58 -14.37 14.11
N VAL A 151 -5.64 -14.16 14.89
CA VAL A 151 -6.73 -15.14 15.10
C VAL A 151 -7.40 -15.56 13.79
N ASP A 152 -7.56 -14.63 12.87
CA ASP A 152 -8.29 -14.86 11.62
C ASP A 152 -7.54 -15.85 10.72
N SER A 153 -6.23 -15.70 10.58
CA SER A 153 -5.42 -16.67 9.84
C SER A 153 -5.32 -18.03 10.54
N SER A 154 -5.34 -18.06 11.88
CA SER A 154 -5.34 -19.32 12.65
C SER A 154 -6.66 -20.08 12.50
N ALA A 155 -7.80 -19.38 12.56
CA ALA A 155 -9.10 -19.98 12.30
C ALA A 155 -9.21 -20.48 10.86
N ALA A 156 -8.68 -19.74 9.89
CA ALA A 156 -8.64 -20.17 8.49
C ALA A 156 -7.82 -21.45 8.29
N LEU A 157 -6.68 -21.59 8.98
CA LEU A 157 -5.88 -22.81 9.01
C LEU A 157 -6.68 -23.99 9.56
N THR A 158 -7.34 -23.81 10.71
CA THR A 158 -8.17 -24.84 11.35
C THR A 158 -9.28 -25.31 10.41
N LEU A 159 -10.00 -24.38 9.77
CA LEU A 159 -11.10 -24.70 8.86
C LEU A 159 -10.63 -25.43 7.59
N ALA A 160 -9.49 -25.01 7.00
CA ALA A 160 -8.93 -25.69 5.85
C ALA A 160 -8.50 -27.14 6.18
N ARG A 161 -7.91 -27.35 7.37
CA ARG A 161 -7.54 -28.69 7.85
C ARG A 161 -8.78 -29.54 8.16
N ALA A 162 -9.79 -28.96 8.80
CA ALA A 162 -11.07 -29.61 9.09
C ALA A 162 -11.83 -30.04 7.83
N ALA A 163 -11.66 -29.33 6.72
CA ALA A 163 -12.20 -29.72 5.42
C ALA A 163 -11.52 -30.95 4.77
N GLY A 164 -10.48 -31.50 5.42
CA GLY A 164 -9.78 -32.70 4.98
C GLY A 164 -8.62 -32.44 4.02
N HIS A 165 -8.08 -31.22 4.01
CA HIS A 165 -6.96 -30.84 3.14
C HIS A 165 -5.59 -31.06 3.79
N HIS A 166 -4.57 -31.23 2.94
CA HIS A 166 -3.17 -31.24 3.34
C HIS A 166 -2.68 -29.81 3.47
N VAL A 167 -2.48 -29.35 4.70
CA VAL A 167 -2.18 -27.95 5.01
C VAL A 167 -0.73 -27.77 5.41
N GLU A 168 -0.07 -26.75 4.84
CA GLU A 168 1.22 -26.23 5.30
C GLU A 168 1.08 -24.73 5.53
N ALA A 169 1.67 -24.21 6.61
CA ALA A 169 1.59 -22.81 6.98
C ALA A 169 2.81 -22.03 6.50
N PHE A 170 2.59 -20.80 6.05
CA PHE A 170 3.63 -19.91 5.56
C PHE A 170 3.50 -18.54 6.24
N TYR A 171 4.55 -18.13 6.95
CA TYR A 171 4.70 -16.79 7.50
C TYR A 171 5.52 -15.93 6.54
N LEU A 172 4.94 -14.85 6.02
CA LEU A 172 5.62 -13.93 5.11
C LEU A 172 6.39 -12.89 5.91
N LYS A 173 7.72 -12.99 5.94
CA LYS A 173 8.59 -12.01 6.57
C LYS A 173 8.83 -10.87 5.60
N ILE A 174 8.06 -9.79 5.77
CA ILE A 174 8.11 -8.56 4.96
C ILE A 174 8.77 -7.38 5.69
N TRP A 175 9.27 -7.60 6.91
CA TRP A 175 9.93 -6.57 7.72
C TRP A 175 11.40 -6.39 7.29
N PHE A 176 11.87 -5.15 7.28
CA PHE A 176 13.23 -4.77 6.89
C PHE A 176 14.18 -4.93 8.07
N GLN A 177 15.12 -5.88 8.01
CA GLN A 177 16.08 -6.09 9.09
C GLN A 177 17.33 -5.21 9.00
N GLU A 178 17.68 -4.67 7.82
CA GLU A 178 19.06 -4.19 7.61
C GLU A 178 19.23 -2.69 7.29
N ASP A 179 18.22 -1.96 6.81
CA ASP A 179 18.42 -0.54 6.40
C ASP A 179 17.61 0.52 7.18
N PHE A 180 16.62 0.12 7.98
CA PHE A 180 15.88 1.04 8.84
C PHE A 180 16.34 0.89 10.27
N ARG A 181 17.33 1.73 10.64
CA ARG A 181 17.89 1.90 11.99
C ARG A 181 16.87 1.57 13.08
N ASN A 182 17.28 0.67 13.98
CA ASN A 182 16.66 0.27 15.23
C ASN A 182 16.23 1.46 16.12
N PHE A 183 15.17 2.17 15.75
CA PHE A 183 14.56 3.22 16.58
C PHE A 183 13.33 2.72 17.35
N TRP A 184 12.86 1.51 17.05
CA TRP A 184 11.67 0.94 17.64
C TRP A 184 12.07 -0.32 18.42
N ASP A 185 12.12 -0.20 19.75
CA ASP A 185 12.66 -1.18 20.72
C ASP A 185 11.94 -2.55 20.75
N ALA A 186 10.97 -2.81 19.87
CA ALA A 186 10.26 -4.08 19.79
C ALA A 186 10.06 -4.46 18.31
N CYS A 187 10.69 -5.55 17.87
CA CYS A 187 10.49 -6.08 16.54
C CYS A 187 9.17 -6.86 16.49
N PRO A 188 8.12 -6.40 15.76
CA PRO A 188 6.79 -7.01 15.87
C PRO A 188 6.71 -8.45 15.35
N TRP A 189 7.63 -8.83 14.45
CA TRP A 189 7.57 -10.12 13.75
C TRP A 189 7.93 -11.32 14.63
N GLU A 190 8.71 -11.14 15.70
CA GLU A 190 9.09 -12.24 16.60
C GLU A 190 7.87 -12.73 17.38
N GLU A 191 7.09 -11.80 17.96
CA GLU A 191 5.83 -12.11 18.64
C GLU A 191 4.82 -12.76 17.68
N ASP A 192 4.69 -12.26 16.44
CA ASP A 192 3.83 -12.88 15.43
C ASP A 192 4.27 -14.32 15.11
N LEU A 193 5.57 -14.56 14.99
CA LEU A 193 6.13 -15.86 14.67
C LEU A 193 5.96 -16.85 15.83
N GLU A 194 6.06 -16.40 17.08
CA GLU A 194 5.74 -17.22 18.26
C GLU A 194 4.30 -17.70 18.24
N TYR A 195 3.34 -16.80 17.94
CA TYR A 195 1.94 -17.20 17.77
C TYR A 195 1.74 -18.17 16.60
N CYS A 196 2.39 -17.94 15.47
CA CYS A 196 2.38 -18.87 14.34
C CYS A 196 2.87 -20.25 14.76
N SER A 197 4.01 -20.33 15.45
CA SER A 197 4.61 -21.59 15.91
C SER A 197 3.65 -22.32 16.86
N ALA A 198 3.09 -21.62 17.85
CA ALA A 198 2.17 -22.23 18.82
C ALA A 198 0.91 -22.80 18.14
N VAL A 199 0.33 -22.06 17.18
CA VAL A 199 -0.84 -22.51 16.41
C VAL A 199 -0.50 -23.73 15.54
N CYS A 200 0.65 -23.71 14.86
CA CYS A 200 1.12 -24.81 14.03
C CYS A 200 1.43 -26.07 14.85
N ASP A 201 2.07 -25.92 16.01
CA ASP A 201 2.34 -27.02 16.94
C ASP A 201 1.04 -27.66 17.44
N ALA A 202 0.06 -26.84 17.83
CA ALA A 202 -1.25 -27.31 18.27
C ALA A 202 -2.03 -28.03 17.15
N ALA A 203 -1.88 -27.58 15.91
CA ALA A 203 -2.51 -28.17 14.74
C ALA A 203 -1.68 -29.31 14.10
N GLY A 204 -0.46 -29.58 14.55
CA GLY A 204 0.44 -30.53 13.89
C GLY A 204 0.71 -30.20 12.41
N VAL A 205 0.85 -28.90 12.08
CA VAL A 205 1.04 -28.39 10.71
C VAL A 205 2.46 -27.82 10.55
N PRO A 206 3.20 -28.13 9.47
CA PRO A 206 4.50 -27.52 9.19
C PRO A 206 4.40 -25.99 9.02
N LEU A 207 5.36 -25.26 9.59
CA LEU A 207 5.48 -23.80 9.45
C LEU A 207 6.75 -23.44 8.67
N HIS A 208 6.59 -22.65 7.61
CA HIS A 208 7.67 -22.12 6.78
C HIS A 208 7.75 -20.61 6.91
N VAL A 209 8.96 -20.06 6.99
CA VAL A 209 9.20 -18.61 6.98
C VAL A 209 9.72 -18.20 5.60
N VAL A 210 9.01 -17.28 4.94
CA VAL A 210 9.35 -16.83 3.58
C VAL A 210 9.84 -15.39 3.62
N PRO A 211 11.12 -15.12 3.30
CA PRO A 211 11.62 -13.75 3.22
C PRO A 211 11.09 -13.09 1.95
N LEU A 212 10.25 -12.06 2.09
CA LEU A 212 9.72 -11.26 0.98
C LEU A 212 9.92 -9.75 1.20
N SER A 213 10.88 -9.36 2.05
CA SER A 213 11.11 -7.95 2.39
C SER A 213 11.46 -7.12 1.14
N ASN A 214 12.35 -7.61 0.27
CA ASN A 214 12.76 -6.88 -0.94
C ASN A 214 11.59 -6.70 -1.90
N GLU A 215 10.83 -7.77 -2.16
CA GLU A 215 9.65 -7.75 -3.01
C GLU A 215 8.58 -6.82 -2.44
N TYR A 216 8.44 -6.76 -1.10
CA TYR A 216 7.55 -5.83 -0.44
C TYR A 216 7.98 -4.37 -0.63
N TRP A 217 9.27 -4.09 -0.50
CA TRP A 217 9.81 -2.75 -0.73
C TRP A 217 9.54 -2.27 -2.15
N ASP A 218 10.01 -3.04 -3.14
CA ASP A 218 9.97 -2.69 -4.55
C ASP A 218 8.53 -2.59 -5.06
N ARG A 219 7.67 -3.51 -4.63
CA ARG A 219 6.31 -3.62 -5.19
C ARG A 219 5.27 -2.80 -4.43
N VAL A 220 5.51 -2.40 -3.18
CA VAL A 220 4.49 -1.74 -2.34
C VAL A 220 5.02 -0.44 -1.72
N VAL A 221 6.13 -0.50 -1.00
CA VAL A 221 6.60 0.63 -0.19
C VAL A 221 7.08 1.78 -1.06
N GLU A 222 7.98 1.50 -2.02
CA GLU A 222 8.53 2.52 -2.90
C GLU A 222 7.42 3.26 -3.66
N HIS A 223 6.49 2.50 -4.25
CA HIS A 223 5.34 3.07 -4.94
C HIS A 223 4.47 3.93 -4.00
N SER A 224 4.23 3.48 -2.77
CA SER A 224 3.44 4.26 -1.80
C SER A 224 4.11 5.59 -1.45
N ILE A 225 5.44 5.60 -1.30
CA ILE A 225 6.21 6.83 -1.05
C ILE A 225 6.12 7.76 -2.26
N GLN A 226 6.24 7.25 -3.48
CA GLN A 226 6.14 8.04 -4.72
C GLN A 226 4.75 8.67 -4.88
N GLU A 227 3.68 7.93 -4.59
CA GLU A 227 2.31 8.43 -4.63
C GLU A 227 2.09 9.56 -3.61
N VAL A 228 2.56 9.36 -2.37
CA VAL A 228 2.51 10.37 -1.32
C VAL A 228 3.30 11.62 -1.68
N ALA A 229 4.51 11.45 -2.22
CA ALA A 229 5.37 12.56 -2.70
C ALA A 229 4.72 13.34 -3.85
N SER A 230 3.83 12.71 -4.61
CA SER A 230 3.05 13.34 -5.68
C SER A 230 1.72 13.95 -5.20
N GLY A 231 1.50 14.02 -3.88
CA GLY A 231 0.29 14.60 -3.31
C GLY A 231 -0.93 13.67 -3.34
N ARG A 232 -0.78 12.39 -3.70
CA ARG A 232 -1.85 11.39 -3.66
C ARG A 232 -1.86 10.63 -2.34
N THR A 233 -2.96 9.95 -2.04
CA THR A 233 -3.10 9.13 -0.84
C THR A 233 -3.24 7.65 -1.27
N PRO A 234 -2.15 6.87 -1.33
CA PRO A 234 -2.18 5.50 -1.80
C PRO A 234 -2.86 4.54 -0.81
N ASN A 235 -3.20 3.35 -1.29
CA ASN A 235 -3.65 2.24 -0.45
C ASN A 235 -2.65 1.06 -0.51
N PRO A 236 -1.67 0.99 0.41
CA PRO A 236 -0.64 -0.05 0.38
C PRO A 236 -1.19 -1.47 0.60
N ASP A 237 -2.34 -1.63 1.26
CA ASP A 237 -2.92 -2.95 1.54
C ASP A 237 -3.49 -3.62 0.28
N VAL A 238 -4.11 -2.85 -0.62
CA VAL A 238 -4.55 -3.35 -1.95
C VAL A 238 -3.33 -3.87 -2.75
N LEU A 239 -2.21 -3.16 -2.67
CA LEU A 239 -0.97 -3.52 -3.35
C LEU A 239 -0.31 -4.75 -2.70
N CYS A 240 -0.25 -4.81 -1.38
CA CYS A 240 0.27 -5.95 -0.62
C CYS A 240 -0.46 -7.24 -1.01
N ASN A 241 -1.79 -7.21 -1.07
CA ASN A 241 -2.57 -8.38 -1.46
C ASN A 241 -2.28 -8.80 -2.91
N SER A 242 -2.35 -7.86 -3.85
CA SER A 242 -2.23 -8.18 -5.28
C SER A 242 -0.81 -8.45 -5.77
N ARG A 243 0.22 -7.88 -5.12
CA ARG A 243 1.62 -7.96 -5.58
C ARG A 243 2.50 -8.83 -4.69
N VAL A 244 2.14 -9.04 -3.42
CA VAL A 244 2.95 -9.78 -2.45
C VAL A 244 2.25 -11.07 -2.03
N LYS A 245 1.13 -11.00 -1.29
CA LYS A 245 0.43 -12.20 -0.76
C LYS A 245 -0.03 -13.17 -1.86
N PHE A 246 -0.58 -12.63 -2.94
CA PHE A 246 -1.06 -13.41 -4.09
C PHE A 246 -0.23 -13.12 -5.36
N GLY A 247 0.95 -12.52 -5.20
CA GLY A 247 1.89 -12.22 -6.29
C GLY A 247 3.24 -12.86 -6.01
N ALA A 248 4.15 -12.13 -5.35
CA ALA A 248 5.48 -12.61 -5.00
C ALA A 248 5.46 -13.97 -4.25
N PHE A 249 4.49 -14.22 -3.39
CA PHE A 249 4.37 -15.52 -2.74
C PHE A 249 3.97 -16.65 -3.70
N PHE A 250 3.15 -16.37 -4.71
CA PHE A 250 2.84 -17.37 -5.75
C PHE A 250 4.07 -17.69 -6.58
N GLU A 251 4.86 -16.68 -6.92
CA GLU A 251 6.15 -16.83 -7.60
C GLU A 251 7.12 -17.65 -6.73
N TYR A 252 7.17 -17.38 -5.42
CA TYR A 252 7.98 -18.15 -4.46
C TYR A 252 7.57 -19.64 -4.44
N LEU A 253 6.26 -19.93 -4.36
CA LEU A 253 5.76 -21.30 -4.39
C LEU A 253 6.14 -22.00 -5.69
N GLU A 254 5.99 -21.34 -6.84
CA GLU A 254 6.36 -21.92 -8.13
C GLU A 254 7.87 -22.22 -8.23
N GLN A 255 8.72 -21.36 -7.68
CA GLN A 255 10.16 -21.52 -7.72
C GLN A 255 10.69 -22.62 -6.78
N HIS A 256 10.14 -22.71 -5.56
CA HIS A 256 10.67 -23.58 -4.50
C HIS A 256 9.89 -24.87 -4.32
N HIS A 257 8.62 -24.87 -4.72
CA HIS A 257 7.69 -26.00 -4.55
C HIS A 257 7.05 -26.43 -5.87
N GLY A 258 7.28 -25.75 -7.00
CA GLY A 258 6.63 -26.07 -8.27
C GLY A 258 5.12 -25.89 -8.21
N GLN A 259 4.37 -26.88 -8.72
CA GLN A 259 2.90 -26.89 -8.69
C GLN A 259 2.35 -27.73 -7.53
N ASP A 260 3.10 -27.84 -6.44
CA ASP A 260 2.76 -28.67 -5.29
C ASP A 260 1.51 -28.23 -4.52
N PHE A 261 1.14 -26.94 -4.60
CA PHE A 261 -0.01 -26.39 -3.88
C PHE A 261 -1.15 -26.03 -4.83
N ASP A 262 -2.30 -26.65 -4.59
CA ASP A 262 -3.54 -26.40 -5.35
C ASP A 262 -4.18 -25.05 -4.99
N ARG A 263 -4.02 -24.61 -3.73
CA ARG A 263 -4.61 -23.39 -3.20
C ARG A 263 -3.67 -22.66 -2.26
N VAL A 264 -3.87 -21.34 -2.20
CA VAL A 264 -3.33 -20.48 -1.15
C VAL A 264 -4.50 -19.93 -0.32
N ALA A 265 -4.55 -20.33 0.93
CA ALA A 265 -5.54 -19.88 1.88
C ALA A 265 -5.06 -18.67 2.69
N SER A 266 -5.99 -17.81 3.10
CA SER A 266 -5.68 -16.70 4.01
C SER A 266 -6.88 -16.36 4.89
N GLY A 267 -6.63 -15.68 6.01
CA GLY A 267 -7.67 -15.19 6.93
C GLY A 267 -8.44 -13.96 6.44
N HIS A 268 -8.62 -13.78 5.12
CA HIS A 268 -9.42 -12.67 4.62
C HIS A 268 -10.91 -12.95 4.75
N TYR A 269 -11.66 -11.94 5.18
CA TYR A 269 -13.12 -11.91 5.13
C TYR A 269 -13.57 -11.58 3.71
N ALA A 270 -13.57 -12.58 2.85
CA ALA A 270 -14.13 -12.52 1.50
C ALA A 270 -14.60 -13.92 1.08
N ALA A 271 -15.58 -13.99 0.19
CA ALA A 271 -16.06 -15.26 -0.36
C ALA A 271 -15.58 -15.44 -1.81
N LEU A 272 -15.40 -16.70 -2.21
CA LEU A 272 -15.14 -17.08 -3.61
C LEU A 272 -16.27 -17.96 -4.10
N GLN A 273 -16.94 -17.51 -5.17
CA GLN A 273 -17.94 -18.32 -5.86
C GLN A 273 -17.26 -18.98 -7.06
N ARG A 274 -17.09 -20.30 -6.98
CA ARG A 274 -16.56 -21.13 -8.07
C ARG A 274 -17.73 -21.76 -8.85
N PRO A 275 -17.60 -21.95 -10.17
CA PRO A 275 -18.63 -22.62 -10.94
C PRO A 275 -18.79 -24.07 -10.48
N GLU A 276 -20.04 -24.50 -10.31
CA GLU A 276 -20.35 -25.90 -10.03
C GLU A 276 -20.01 -26.78 -11.24
N GLY A 277 -19.42 -27.95 -10.99
CA GLY A 277 -19.13 -28.95 -12.03
C GLY A 277 -17.96 -28.65 -12.98
N SER A 278 -17.31 -27.48 -12.90
CA SER A 278 -16.12 -27.17 -13.70
C SER A 278 -15.01 -26.54 -12.87
N ALA A 279 -13.82 -27.14 -12.91
CA ALA A 279 -12.62 -26.58 -12.30
C ALA A 279 -12.02 -25.40 -13.11
N ALA A 280 -12.47 -25.18 -14.35
CA ALA A 280 -11.86 -24.26 -15.31
C ALA A 280 -12.69 -22.98 -15.57
N GLY A 281 -13.81 -22.80 -14.87
CA GLY A 281 -14.63 -21.61 -15.03
C GLY A 281 -14.18 -20.42 -14.15
N PRO A 282 -14.69 -19.22 -14.43
CA PRO A 282 -14.26 -18.01 -13.75
C PRO A 282 -14.69 -17.97 -12.29
N VAL A 283 -13.81 -17.48 -11.43
CA VAL A 283 -14.05 -17.39 -9.98
C VAL A 283 -14.50 -15.98 -9.64
N ARG A 284 -15.65 -15.85 -8.96
CA ARG A 284 -16.15 -14.52 -8.55
C ARG A 284 -15.75 -14.22 -7.11
N LEU A 285 -15.18 -13.04 -6.89
CA LEU A 285 -14.94 -12.51 -5.55
C LEU A 285 -16.24 -11.91 -5.03
N ALA A 286 -16.73 -12.36 -3.88
CA ALA A 286 -18.00 -11.93 -3.31
C ALA A 286 -17.83 -11.44 -1.87
N MET A 287 -18.72 -10.53 -1.46
CA MET A 287 -18.78 -10.00 -0.10
C MET A 287 -19.15 -11.09 0.90
N THR A 288 -18.76 -10.88 2.16
CA THR A 288 -19.14 -11.71 3.30
C THR A 288 -20.48 -11.26 3.90
N PRO A 289 -21.11 -12.04 4.79
CA PRO A 289 -22.28 -11.58 5.56
C PRO A 289 -21.95 -10.49 6.60
N ASP A 290 -20.67 -10.14 6.81
CA ASP A 290 -20.22 -9.12 7.75
C ASP A 290 -19.74 -7.88 6.98
N ASP A 291 -20.64 -6.95 6.71
CA ASP A 291 -20.36 -5.74 5.92
C ASP A 291 -19.24 -4.86 6.50
N VAL A 292 -19.01 -4.95 7.82
CA VAL A 292 -17.99 -4.17 8.53
C VAL A 292 -16.61 -4.79 8.32
N LYS A 293 -16.53 -6.12 8.34
CA LYS A 293 -15.27 -6.85 8.16
C LYS A 293 -14.99 -7.28 6.74
N ASP A 294 -15.94 -7.15 5.81
CA ASP A 294 -15.76 -7.42 4.38
C ASP A 294 -14.47 -6.78 3.82
N GLN A 295 -13.57 -7.63 3.35
CA GLN A 295 -12.24 -7.27 2.85
C GLN A 295 -12.14 -7.37 1.33
N THR A 296 -13.25 -7.57 0.61
CA THR A 296 -13.25 -7.59 -0.86
C THR A 296 -12.68 -6.31 -1.47
N TYR A 297 -12.83 -5.16 -0.80
CA TYR A 297 -12.20 -3.88 -1.20
C TYR A 297 -10.69 -4.01 -1.36
N PHE A 298 -10.00 -4.64 -0.41
CA PHE A 298 -8.55 -4.82 -0.45
C PHE A 298 -8.08 -5.92 -1.41
N LEU A 299 -9.02 -6.72 -1.92
CA LEU A 299 -8.77 -7.83 -2.85
C LEU A 299 -9.22 -7.49 -4.28
N ALA A 300 -9.78 -6.30 -4.51
CA ALA A 300 -10.32 -5.88 -5.80
C ALA A 300 -9.27 -5.86 -6.93
N GLY A 301 -7.99 -5.71 -6.59
CA GLY A 301 -6.87 -5.73 -7.54
C GLY A 301 -6.41 -7.12 -7.98
N LEU A 302 -7.02 -8.21 -7.47
CA LEU A 302 -6.67 -9.57 -7.85
C LEU A 302 -7.16 -9.93 -9.25
N THR A 303 -6.28 -10.58 -10.01
CA THR A 303 -6.61 -11.12 -11.34
C THR A 303 -7.38 -12.44 -11.22
N GLN A 304 -8.03 -12.87 -12.32
CA GLN A 304 -8.67 -14.18 -12.38
C GLN A 304 -7.70 -15.35 -12.12
N ALA A 305 -6.47 -15.28 -12.64
CA ALA A 305 -5.45 -16.28 -12.37
C ALA A 305 -5.08 -16.36 -10.88
N GLN A 306 -5.06 -15.20 -10.20
CA GLN A 306 -4.82 -15.15 -8.76
C GLN A 306 -6.01 -15.71 -7.98
N LEU A 307 -7.23 -15.24 -8.26
CA LEU A 307 -8.46 -15.69 -7.61
C LEU A 307 -8.68 -17.20 -7.79
N ALA A 308 -8.32 -17.76 -8.94
CA ALA A 308 -8.43 -19.19 -9.21
C ALA A 308 -7.65 -20.04 -8.18
N ARG A 309 -6.52 -19.53 -7.67
CA ARG A 309 -5.67 -20.20 -6.68
C ARG A 309 -5.99 -19.83 -5.23
N CYS A 310 -6.84 -18.84 -4.97
CA CYS A 310 -7.16 -18.42 -3.61
C CYS A 310 -8.16 -19.38 -2.91
N MET A 311 -8.07 -19.46 -1.59
CA MET A 311 -9.09 -20.03 -0.71
C MET A 311 -9.34 -19.06 0.45
N PHE A 312 -10.60 -18.76 0.76
CA PHE A 312 -10.96 -17.84 1.85
C PHE A 312 -11.90 -18.55 2.83
N PRO A 313 -11.34 -19.32 3.79
CA PRO A 313 -12.13 -20.10 4.75
C PRO A 313 -13.13 -19.27 5.56
N LEU A 314 -12.82 -18.00 5.82
CA LEU A 314 -13.67 -17.11 6.63
C LEU A 314 -14.81 -16.47 5.84
N GLY A 315 -14.89 -16.66 4.52
CA GLY A 315 -15.89 -16.04 3.66
C GLY A 315 -17.35 -16.17 4.12
N PRO A 316 -17.83 -17.33 4.62
CA PRO A 316 -19.20 -17.49 5.09
C PRO A 316 -19.41 -17.02 6.54
N LEU A 317 -18.38 -16.50 7.22
CA LEU A 317 -18.39 -16.29 8.67
C LEU A 317 -18.38 -14.81 9.04
N THR A 318 -19.07 -14.49 10.14
CA THR A 318 -18.94 -13.21 10.84
C THR A 318 -17.73 -13.20 11.76
N LYS A 319 -17.25 -12.03 12.17
CA LYS A 319 -16.14 -11.94 13.14
C LYS A 319 -16.43 -12.66 14.46
N THR A 320 -17.66 -12.59 14.94
CA THR A 320 -18.10 -13.24 16.17
C THR A 320 -17.93 -14.75 16.07
N GLN A 321 -18.40 -15.36 14.96
CA GLN A 321 -18.23 -16.80 14.72
C GLN A 321 -16.75 -17.20 14.63
N VAL A 322 -15.89 -16.36 14.02
CA VAL A 322 -14.44 -16.63 13.97
C VAL A 322 -13.82 -16.63 15.38
N ARG A 323 -14.24 -15.72 16.26
CA ARG A 323 -13.80 -15.69 17.66
C ARG A 323 -14.31 -16.90 18.46
N GLU A 324 -15.55 -17.33 18.20
CA GLU A 324 -16.10 -18.56 18.79
C GLU A 324 -15.34 -19.79 18.32
N ILE A 325 -14.98 -19.87 17.03
CA ILE A 325 -14.16 -20.96 16.51
C ILE A 325 -12.80 -21.00 17.22
N ALA A 326 -12.17 -19.83 17.38
CA ALA A 326 -10.90 -19.72 18.08
C ALA A 326 -10.98 -20.17 19.54
N ALA A 327 -12.03 -19.73 20.26
CA ALA A 327 -12.24 -20.07 21.66
C ALA A 327 -12.61 -21.56 21.86
N ARG A 328 -13.55 -22.08 21.07
CA ARG A 328 -13.97 -23.50 21.11
C ARG A 328 -12.80 -24.41 20.76
N GLY A 329 -12.03 -24.05 19.73
CA GLY A 329 -10.84 -24.79 19.30
C GLY A 329 -9.63 -24.64 20.22
N GLY A 330 -9.69 -23.80 21.26
CA GLY A 330 -8.58 -23.56 22.17
C GLY A 330 -7.33 -23.01 21.46
N LEU A 331 -7.52 -22.10 20.49
CA LEU A 331 -6.40 -21.56 19.74
C LEU A 331 -5.46 -20.75 20.67
N PRO A 332 -4.13 -20.96 20.61
CA PRO A 332 -3.19 -20.27 21.50
C PRO A 332 -3.28 -18.74 21.45
N ASN A 333 -3.72 -18.19 20.32
CA ASN A 333 -3.87 -16.75 20.10
C ASN A 333 -5.33 -16.25 20.23
N GLN A 334 -6.28 -17.05 20.73
CA GLN A 334 -7.71 -16.72 20.76
C GLN A 334 -8.06 -15.34 21.37
N ASP A 335 -7.29 -14.89 22.38
CA ASP A 335 -7.48 -13.63 23.09
C ASP A 335 -6.73 -12.45 22.44
N ARG A 336 -5.96 -12.70 21.39
CA ARG A 336 -5.15 -11.69 20.70
C ARG A 336 -6.07 -10.70 19.99
N LYS A 337 -5.84 -9.41 20.20
CA LYS A 337 -6.60 -8.33 19.54
C LYS A 337 -6.26 -8.27 18.04
N ASP A 338 -7.21 -7.83 17.23
CA ASP A 338 -6.99 -7.59 15.80
C ASP A 338 -5.89 -6.54 15.62
N SER A 339 -4.95 -6.80 14.71
CA SER A 339 -3.96 -5.81 14.30
C SER A 339 -4.68 -4.57 13.74
N GLN A 340 -4.29 -3.39 14.21
CA GLN A 340 -4.78 -2.10 13.75
C GLN A 340 -3.65 -1.40 13.02
N GLY A 341 -3.94 -0.74 11.89
CA GLY A 341 -2.95 -0.03 11.09
C GLY A 341 -2.51 -0.79 9.84
N ILE A 342 -1.53 -0.22 9.13
CA ILE A 342 -1.02 -0.77 7.87
C ILE A 342 -0.11 -1.96 8.19
N CYS A 343 -0.33 -3.09 7.49
CA CYS A 343 0.22 -4.41 7.83
C CYS A 343 1.73 -4.44 8.16
N PHE A 344 2.54 -3.66 7.45
CA PHE A 344 4.00 -3.66 7.62
C PHE A 344 4.54 -2.65 8.63
N LEU A 345 3.72 -1.71 9.09
CA LEU A 345 4.16 -0.69 10.04
C LEU A 345 3.97 -1.13 11.49
N GLY A 346 3.21 -2.19 11.72
CA GLY A 346 2.85 -2.64 13.06
C GLY A 346 2.22 -1.51 13.85
N LYS A 347 2.90 -1.05 14.91
CA LYS A 347 2.45 0.05 15.79
C LYS A 347 2.88 1.44 15.31
N VAL A 348 3.72 1.54 14.28
CA VAL A 348 4.23 2.81 13.74
C VAL A 348 3.12 3.53 12.98
N ARG A 349 2.97 4.84 13.20
CA ARG A 349 2.02 5.67 12.45
C ARG A 349 2.53 5.94 11.06
N PHE A 350 1.63 5.91 10.07
CA PHE A 350 1.98 6.21 8.67
C PHE A 350 2.62 7.59 8.49
N SER A 351 2.22 8.60 9.27
CA SER A 351 2.83 9.94 9.23
C SER A 351 4.31 9.93 9.60
N GLU A 352 4.70 9.15 10.62
CA GLU A 352 6.10 9.03 11.03
C GLU A 352 6.90 8.32 9.93
N PHE A 353 6.34 7.24 9.37
CA PHE A 353 6.95 6.55 8.25
C PHE A 353 7.21 7.49 7.05
N VAL A 354 6.21 8.28 6.65
CA VAL A 354 6.35 9.26 5.57
C VAL A 354 7.39 10.32 5.91
N LYS A 355 7.38 10.84 7.14
CA LYS A 355 8.33 11.87 7.60
C LYS A 355 9.78 11.39 7.52
N GLU A 356 10.06 10.12 7.85
CA GLU A 356 11.42 9.57 7.75
C GLU A 356 11.91 9.47 6.29
N HIS A 357 11.01 9.25 5.32
CA HIS A 357 11.39 9.06 3.92
C HIS A 357 11.40 10.35 3.11
N LEU A 358 10.40 11.21 3.32
CA LEU A 358 10.22 12.45 2.57
C LEU A 358 10.64 13.69 3.34
N GLY A 359 10.87 13.57 4.65
CA GLY A 359 11.15 14.70 5.52
C GLY A 359 9.92 15.57 5.77
N GLU A 360 10.21 16.78 6.25
CA GLU A 360 9.24 17.87 6.33
C GLU A 360 9.52 18.86 5.19
N TRP A 361 8.45 19.33 4.56
CA TRP A 361 8.50 20.41 3.58
C TRP A 361 7.43 21.45 3.90
N PRO A 362 7.72 22.38 4.83
CA PRO A 362 6.72 23.30 5.31
C PRO A 362 6.18 24.21 4.21
N GLY A 363 4.86 24.45 4.25
CA GLY A 363 4.14 25.21 3.24
C GLY A 363 2.86 25.85 3.80
N PRO A 364 2.22 26.78 3.07
CA PRO A 364 1.06 27.50 3.57
C PRO A 364 -0.20 26.61 3.66
N LEU A 365 -0.97 26.82 4.73
CA LEU A 365 -2.39 26.48 4.78
C LEU A 365 -3.19 27.67 4.29
N VAL A 366 -3.98 27.48 3.24
CA VAL A 366 -4.76 28.53 2.58
C VAL A 366 -6.25 28.28 2.81
N ASP A 367 -6.99 29.29 3.24
CA ASP A 367 -8.45 29.23 3.32
C ASP A 367 -9.00 29.18 1.89
N ASP A 368 -9.72 28.12 1.55
CA ASP A 368 -10.33 27.93 0.23
C ASP A 368 -11.47 28.93 -0.02
N ASP A 369 -12.09 29.43 1.06
CA ASP A 369 -13.21 30.36 0.99
C ASP A 369 -12.75 31.81 0.75
N THR A 370 -11.55 32.20 1.25
CA THR A 370 -11.06 33.58 1.17
C THR A 370 -9.76 33.76 0.37
N GLY A 371 -9.01 32.68 0.14
CA GLY A 371 -7.67 32.73 -0.43
C GLY A 371 -6.57 33.17 0.54
N ASP A 372 -6.89 33.45 1.80
CA ASP A 372 -5.93 33.93 2.78
C ASP A 372 -5.05 32.80 3.34
N VAL A 373 -3.78 33.11 3.62
CA VAL A 373 -2.92 32.21 4.37
C VAL A 373 -3.34 32.22 5.84
N VAL A 374 -3.90 31.11 6.30
CA VAL A 374 -4.41 30.94 7.67
C VAL A 374 -3.43 30.21 8.60
N GLY A 375 -2.38 29.60 8.05
CA GLY A 375 -1.31 28.98 8.83
C GLY A 375 -0.28 28.27 7.95
N TYR A 376 0.43 27.32 8.55
CA TYR A 376 1.47 26.54 7.87
C TYR A 376 1.40 25.07 8.27
N HIS A 377 1.70 24.19 7.32
CA HIS A 377 1.81 22.75 7.52
C HIS A 377 3.27 22.30 7.52
N GLU A 378 3.52 21.07 7.97
CA GLU A 378 4.87 20.44 7.96
C GLU A 378 5.17 19.70 6.64
N GLY A 379 4.17 19.51 5.77
CA GLY A 379 4.29 18.91 4.45
C GLY A 379 2.93 18.47 3.93
N PHE A 380 2.60 18.70 2.66
CA PHE A 380 1.27 18.35 2.14
C PHE A 380 1.00 16.83 2.19
N TRP A 381 2.05 16.02 2.21
CA TRP A 381 1.97 14.56 2.31
C TRP A 381 1.42 14.05 3.66
N PHE A 382 1.34 14.90 4.68
CA PHE A 382 0.68 14.56 5.95
C PHE A 382 -0.84 14.79 5.94
N TYR A 383 -1.39 15.20 4.78
CA TYR A 383 -2.79 15.58 4.63
C TYR A 383 -3.48 14.74 3.54
N THR A 384 -4.72 14.39 3.79
CA THR A 384 -5.63 13.74 2.83
C THR A 384 -6.88 14.58 2.66
N ILE A 385 -7.48 14.59 1.46
CA ILE A 385 -8.73 15.31 1.20
C ILE A 385 -9.83 14.83 2.16
N GLY A 386 -10.60 15.77 2.72
CA GLY A 386 -11.60 15.51 3.75
C GLY A 386 -11.06 15.34 5.18
N GLN A 387 -9.74 15.39 5.37
CA GLN A 387 -9.13 15.29 6.70
C GLN A 387 -9.52 16.48 7.57
N ARG A 388 -9.98 16.21 8.80
CA ARG A 388 -10.25 17.22 9.83
C ARG A 388 -9.17 17.31 10.91
N LYS A 389 -8.63 16.16 11.31
CA LYS A 389 -7.68 16.06 12.44
C LYS A 389 -6.29 16.48 11.98
N GLY A 390 -5.52 17.09 12.89
CA GLY A 390 -4.10 17.42 12.64
C GLY A 390 -3.84 18.74 11.91
N ILE A 391 -4.87 19.49 11.49
CA ILE A 391 -4.71 20.81 10.83
C ILE A 391 -4.25 21.90 11.81
N ARG A 392 -4.64 21.81 13.09
CA ARG A 392 -4.20 22.70 14.20
C ARG A 392 -4.47 24.21 13.98
N LEU A 393 -5.51 24.56 13.24
CA LEU A 393 -5.98 25.94 13.08
C LEU A 393 -7.10 26.29 14.09
N PRO A 394 -7.12 27.53 14.63
CA PRO A 394 -8.21 28.01 15.49
C PRO A 394 -9.48 28.32 14.67
N GLY A 395 -10.63 28.48 15.35
CA GLY A 395 -11.88 28.93 14.71
C GLY A 395 -12.59 27.90 13.82
N GLY A 396 -12.27 26.61 13.99
CA GLY A 396 -12.77 25.50 13.17
C GLY A 396 -14.22 25.05 13.45
N PRO A 397 -14.63 23.88 12.91
CA PRO A 397 -13.79 22.84 12.31
C PRO A 397 -13.25 23.21 10.93
N TRP A 398 -12.00 22.85 10.66
CA TRP A 398 -11.36 22.96 9.33
C TRP A 398 -11.26 21.58 8.68
N TYR A 399 -11.36 21.53 7.35
CA TYR A 399 -11.21 20.32 6.53
C TYR A 399 -10.29 20.61 5.35
N VAL A 400 -9.47 19.64 4.95
CA VAL A 400 -8.65 19.73 3.74
C VAL A 400 -9.55 19.58 2.51
N THR A 401 -9.54 20.58 1.62
CA THR A 401 -10.36 20.59 0.40
C THR A 401 -9.58 20.13 -0.84
N ARG A 402 -8.36 20.64 -1.02
CA ARG A 402 -7.43 20.25 -2.08
C ARG A 402 -5.97 20.36 -1.63
N LYS A 403 -5.09 19.69 -2.36
CA LYS A 403 -3.63 19.78 -2.20
C LYS A 403 -3.03 20.31 -3.49
N ASP A 404 -2.05 21.20 -3.38
CA ASP A 404 -1.30 21.76 -4.50
C ASP A 404 0.19 21.46 -4.29
N PRO A 405 0.69 20.31 -4.81
CA PRO A 405 2.08 19.93 -4.67
C PRO A 405 3.05 20.90 -5.36
N ASP A 406 2.64 21.54 -6.46
CA ASP A 406 3.48 22.46 -7.23
C ASP A 406 3.75 23.75 -6.45
N ARG A 407 2.74 24.25 -5.73
CA ARG A 407 2.86 25.41 -4.84
C ARG A 407 3.23 25.04 -3.40
N ASN A 408 3.38 23.75 -3.10
CA ASN A 408 3.53 23.21 -1.75
C ASN A 408 2.48 23.78 -0.78
N ALA A 409 1.22 23.82 -1.19
CA ALA A 409 0.12 24.41 -0.42
C ALA A 409 -0.97 23.37 -0.10
N VAL A 410 -1.61 23.53 1.05
CA VAL A 410 -2.78 22.75 1.44
C VAL A 410 -3.95 23.71 1.64
N TRP A 411 -5.02 23.47 0.91
CA TRP A 411 -6.23 24.27 0.98
C TRP A 411 -7.19 23.68 2.01
N VAL A 412 -7.80 24.54 2.82
CA VAL A 412 -8.69 24.16 3.91
C VAL A 412 -9.93 25.05 3.94
N SER A 413 -11.06 24.49 4.34
CA SER A 413 -12.31 25.24 4.47
C SER A 413 -13.04 24.87 5.77
N ARG A 414 -13.78 25.84 6.32
CA ARG A 414 -14.76 25.61 7.41
C ARG A 414 -16.14 25.24 6.88
N HIS A 415 -16.42 25.64 5.64
CA HIS A 415 -17.67 25.45 4.93
C HIS A 415 -17.64 24.20 4.04
N TYR A 416 -16.73 23.26 4.33
CA TYR A 416 -16.53 22.05 3.53
C TYR A 416 -17.83 21.28 3.27
N TYR A 417 -18.76 21.21 4.22
CA TYR A 417 -20.05 20.51 4.03
C TYR A 417 -21.20 21.44 3.62
N GLU A 418 -20.95 22.73 3.45
CA GLU A 418 -21.96 23.77 3.24
C GLU A 418 -22.02 24.20 1.77
N GLY A 419 -22.20 23.25 0.83
CA GLY A 419 -22.65 23.46 -0.56
C GLY A 419 -21.84 24.39 -1.49
N GLY A 420 -20.86 25.14 -1.00
CA GLY A 420 -20.08 26.14 -1.75
C GLY A 420 -18.71 25.66 -2.23
N GLY A 421 -18.28 24.45 -1.85
CA GLY A 421 -16.96 23.89 -2.16
C GLY A 421 -16.89 22.99 -3.39
N GLY A 422 -17.81 23.16 -4.35
CA GLY A 422 -17.99 22.25 -5.49
C GLY A 422 -18.68 20.93 -5.11
N SER A 423 -19.22 20.23 -6.11
CA SER A 423 -19.82 18.91 -5.89
C SER A 423 -18.74 17.90 -5.51
N ARG A 424 -18.97 16.99 -4.55
CA ARG A 424 -17.99 15.92 -4.19
C ARG A 424 -18.54 14.54 -4.45
N ASP A 425 -19.42 14.49 -5.44
CA ASP A 425 -20.06 13.29 -5.91
C ASP A 425 -19.33 12.69 -7.13
N SER A 426 -18.38 13.40 -7.75
CA SER A 426 -17.76 12.97 -9.00
C SER A 426 -16.23 12.81 -8.96
N THR A 427 -15.71 11.81 -9.67
CA THR A 427 -14.27 11.57 -9.85
C THR A 427 -13.98 10.80 -11.12
N LEU A 428 -12.79 11.00 -11.69
CA LEU A 428 -12.27 10.11 -12.73
C LEU A 428 -11.53 8.91 -12.10
N VAL A 429 -11.80 7.72 -12.61
CA VAL A 429 -11.16 6.48 -12.18
C VAL A 429 -10.33 5.89 -13.31
N GLY A 430 -9.03 5.78 -13.07
CA GLY A 430 -8.07 5.22 -14.02
C GLY A 430 -7.40 3.94 -13.50
N SER A 431 -6.42 3.43 -14.24
CA SER A 431 -5.68 2.21 -13.87
C SER A 431 -6.59 1.02 -13.54
N LEU A 432 -7.66 0.86 -14.34
CA LEU A 432 -8.72 -0.10 -14.11
C LEU A 432 -8.19 -1.54 -14.12
N LYS A 433 -8.61 -2.32 -13.13
CA LYS A 433 -8.35 -3.75 -13.02
C LYS A 433 -9.65 -4.47 -12.72
N TRP A 434 -10.06 -5.32 -13.64
CA TRP A 434 -11.24 -6.16 -13.49
C TRP A 434 -10.84 -7.53 -13.00
N ASN A 435 -11.52 -7.95 -11.93
CA ASN A 435 -11.36 -9.29 -11.41
C ASN A 435 -12.38 -10.24 -12.04
N THR A 436 -13.32 -9.78 -12.88
CA THR A 436 -14.25 -10.62 -13.65
C THR A 436 -13.69 -10.92 -15.05
N PRO A 437 -14.20 -11.96 -15.73
CA PRO A 437 -13.90 -12.15 -17.15
C PRO A 437 -14.54 -11.05 -17.98
N GLY A 438 -13.71 -10.33 -18.72
CA GLY A 438 -14.17 -9.24 -19.58
C GLY A 438 -14.47 -7.95 -18.82
N ARG A 439 -15.03 -6.98 -19.54
CA ARG A 439 -15.42 -5.70 -18.96
C ARG A 439 -16.77 -5.82 -18.24
N PRO A 440 -16.94 -5.20 -17.07
CA PRO A 440 -18.25 -5.11 -16.43
C PRO A 440 -19.27 -4.41 -17.32
N ASP A 441 -20.52 -4.85 -17.19
CA ASP A 441 -21.66 -4.22 -17.83
C ASP A 441 -22.26 -3.17 -16.88
N PHE A 442 -21.88 -1.91 -17.08
CA PHE A 442 -22.33 -0.78 -16.27
C PHE A 442 -23.78 -0.33 -16.58
N THR A 443 -24.46 -0.95 -17.55
CA THR A 443 -25.91 -0.73 -17.74
C THR A 443 -26.74 -1.35 -16.61
N LYS A 444 -26.14 -2.27 -15.85
CA LYS A 444 -26.75 -2.87 -14.67
C LYS A 444 -26.50 -2.01 -13.44
N ARG A 445 -27.43 -2.10 -12.48
CA ARG A 445 -27.29 -1.49 -11.16
C ARG A 445 -25.93 -1.85 -10.54
N THR A 446 -25.09 -0.84 -10.37
CA THR A 446 -23.71 -0.98 -9.89
C THR A 446 -23.54 -0.17 -8.60
N GLU A 447 -22.90 -0.78 -7.61
CA GLU A 447 -22.53 -0.12 -6.36
C GLU A 447 -21.01 0.12 -6.34
N VAL A 448 -20.56 1.19 -5.68
CA VAL A 448 -19.15 1.51 -5.50
C VAL A 448 -18.79 1.72 -4.04
N LYS A 449 -17.60 1.25 -3.66
CA LYS A 449 -16.88 1.68 -2.45
C LYS A 449 -15.73 2.59 -2.88
N VAL A 450 -15.71 3.82 -2.37
CA VAL A 450 -14.61 4.80 -2.59
C VAL A 450 -13.56 4.78 -1.46
N ARG A 451 -13.81 3.98 -0.42
CA ARG A 451 -12.92 3.67 0.69
C ARG A 451 -13.38 2.40 1.39
N HIS A 452 -12.52 1.78 2.19
CA HIS A 452 -12.91 0.65 3.02
C HIS A 452 -13.89 1.10 4.13
N GLY A 453 -14.95 0.30 4.33
CA GLY A 453 -16.01 0.52 5.28
C GLY A 453 -17.32 -0.17 4.84
N PRO A 454 -18.39 -0.05 5.64
CA PRO A 454 -19.69 -0.64 5.32
C PRO A 454 -20.46 0.15 4.24
N ALA A 455 -20.18 1.45 4.09
CA ALA A 455 -20.89 2.31 3.15
C ALA A 455 -20.59 1.93 1.69
N LYS A 456 -21.66 1.84 0.90
CA LYS A 456 -21.66 1.66 -0.55
C LYS A 456 -22.61 2.67 -1.18
N TYR A 457 -22.31 3.10 -2.38
CA TYR A 457 -23.14 4.03 -3.14
C TYR A 457 -23.61 3.36 -4.41
N GLU A 458 -24.91 3.44 -4.71
CA GLU A 458 -25.39 3.17 -6.07
C GLU A 458 -24.90 4.30 -6.97
N CYS A 459 -24.10 3.96 -7.99
CA CYS A 459 -23.35 4.95 -8.75
C CYS A 459 -23.67 4.91 -10.24
N GLU A 460 -23.47 6.05 -10.89
CA GLU A 460 -23.46 6.17 -12.34
C GLU A 460 -22.01 6.10 -12.84
N VAL A 461 -21.81 5.38 -13.92
CA VAL A 461 -20.49 5.14 -14.51
C VAL A 461 -20.57 5.39 -16.01
N GLU A 462 -19.79 6.34 -16.50
CA GLU A 462 -19.59 6.58 -17.92
C GLU A 462 -18.18 6.13 -18.33
N GLU A 463 -18.09 5.36 -19.41
CA GLU A 463 -16.81 4.92 -19.95
C GLU A 463 -16.20 5.99 -20.87
N LEU A 464 -15.00 6.44 -20.53
CA LEU A 464 -14.22 7.39 -21.33
C LEU A 464 -12.99 6.70 -21.95
N ASP A 465 -12.40 7.32 -22.97
CA ASP A 465 -11.16 6.85 -23.62
C ASP A 465 -11.18 5.39 -24.11
N GLY A 466 -12.35 4.93 -24.58
CA GLY A 466 -12.57 3.53 -24.95
C GLY A 466 -12.56 2.58 -23.75
N GLY A 467 -13.04 3.05 -22.59
CA GLY A 467 -13.14 2.33 -21.31
C GLY A 467 -11.80 2.14 -20.60
N ARG A 468 -10.83 3.04 -20.82
CA ARG A 468 -9.58 3.10 -20.05
C ARG A 468 -9.72 3.97 -18.79
N THR A 469 -10.66 4.89 -18.83
CA THR A 469 -11.01 5.81 -17.75
C THR A 469 -12.52 5.70 -17.53
N LEU A 470 -12.97 5.81 -16.29
CA LEU A 470 -14.39 5.92 -15.95
C LEU A 470 -14.66 7.28 -15.33
N ALA A 471 -15.70 7.98 -15.77
CA ALA A 471 -16.31 9.04 -14.99
C ALA A 471 -17.31 8.41 -14.01
N LEU A 472 -17.05 8.56 -12.72
CA LEU A 472 -17.87 8.03 -11.64
C LEU A 472 -18.66 9.16 -11.00
N ARG A 473 -19.98 8.99 -10.87
CA ARG A 473 -20.87 9.88 -10.12
C ARG A 473 -21.60 9.14 -9.00
N LEU A 474 -21.58 9.71 -7.81
CA LEU A 474 -22.28 9.27 -6.62
C LEU A 474 -23.66 9.96 -6.54
N PRO A 475 -24.64 9.39 -5.81
CA PRO A 475 -25.97 9.98 -5.72
C PRO A 475 -26.03 11.17 -4.75
N LYS A 476 -24.94 11.43 -4.04
CA LYS A 476 -24.75 12.50 -3.08
C LYS A 476 -23.27 12.73 -2.82
N ASP A 477 -22.96 13.89 -2.28
CA ASP A 477 -21.63 14.23 -1.76
C ASP A 477 -21.09 13.18 -0.80
N ASP A 478 -19.80 12.87 -0.98
CA ASP A 478 -19.00 12.13 -0.03
C ASP A 478 -18.05 13.07 0.75
N GLN A 479 -17.54 12.60 1.89
CA GLN A 479 -16.57 13.34 2.71
C GLN A 479 -15.23 13.65 2.01
N GLY A 480 -14.94 13.07 0.85
CA GLY A 480 -13.79 13.46 0.02
C GLY A 480 -13.26 12.32 -0.87
N LEU A 481 -13.29 12.53 -2.18
CA LEU A 481 -12.78 11.56 -3.16
C LEU A 481 -11.28 11.75 -3.35
N ALA A 482 -10.49 11.13 -2.46
CA ALA A 482 -9.04 11.32 -2.43
C ALA A 482 -8.33 10.62 -3.61
N ALA A 483 -7.59 11.39 -4.40
CA ALA A 483 -6.74 10.84 -5.46
C ALA A 483 -5.73 9.82 -4.89
N GLY A 484 -5.53 8.70 -5.59
CA GLY A 484 -4.68 7.59 -5.15
C GLY A 484 -5.43 6.50 -4.34
N GLN A 485 -6.62 6.79 -3.82
CA GLN A 485 -7.49 5.75 -3.25
C GLN A 485 -8.23 4.98 -4.35
N TYR A 486 -8.84 3.86 -3.97
CA TYR A 486 -9.51 2.97 -4.91
C TYR A 486 -11.02 3.19 -4.93
N ALA A 487 -11.59 3.23 -6.14
CA ALA A 487 -13.01 3.00 -6.39
C ALA A 487 -13.20 1.53 -6.78
N VAL A 488 -13.94 0.78 -5.97
CA VAL A 488 -14.20 -0.67 -6.16
C VAL A 488 -15.67 -0.90 -6.44
N PHE A 489 -15.97 -1.59 -7.54
CA PHE A 489 -17.32 -1.76 -8.07
C PHE A 489 -17.90 -3.12 -7.72
N TYR A 490 -19.21 -3.14 -7.49
CA TYR A 490 -19.95 -4.31 -7.06
C TYR A 490 -21.27 -4.45 -7.81
N GLN A 491 -21.66 -5.69 -8.11
CA GLN A 491 -22.99 -6.03 -8.64
C GLN A 491 -23.53 -7.25 -7.88
N GLY A 492 -24.68 -7.10 -7.20
CA GLY A 492 -25.31 -8.21 -6.46
C GLY A 492 -24.39 -8.84 -5.40
N GLY A 493 -23.53 -8.04 -4.75
CA GLY A 493 -22.55 -8.52 -3.77
C GLY A 493 -21.28 -9.14 -4.35
N VAL A 494 -21.17 -9.24 -5.68
CA VAL A 494 -19.92 -9.64 -6.37
C VAL A 494 -19.05 -8.42 -6.61
N CYS A 495 -17.81 -8.45 -6.13
CA CYS A 495 -16.79 -7.48 -6.45
C CYS A 495 -16.35 -7.69 -7.90
N LEU A 496 -16.44 -6.65 -8.73
CA LEU A 496 -16.08 -6.67 -10.14
C LEU A 496 -14.61 -6.33 -10.39
N GLY A 497 -13.97 -5.70 -9.40
CA GLY A 497 -12.67 -5.05 -9.52
C GLY A 497 -12.80 -3.56 -9.28
N GLY A 498 -11.82 -2.78 -9.75
CA GLY A 498 -11.79 -1.35 -9.48
C GLY A 498 -10.61 -0.63 -10.13
N GLY A 499 -10.46 0.63 -9.78
CA GLY A 499 -9.36 1.47 -10.26
C GLY A 499 -8.98 2.54 -9.24
N ILE A 500 -8.00 3.35 -9.62
CA ILE A 500 -7.46 4.42 -8.79
C ILE A 500 -8.21 5.71 -9.14
N MET A 501 -8.77 6.36 -8.12
CA MET A 501 -9.35 7.69 -8.26
C MET A 501 -8.24 8.70 -8.57
N MET A 502 -8.44 9.51 -9.61
CA MET A 502 -7.45 10.47 -10.09
C MET A 502 -7.64 11.86 -9.48
N GLY A 503 -8.75 12.09 -8.77
CA GLY A 503 -9.15 13.37 -8.21
C GLY A 503 -10.53 13.79 -8.71
N HIS A 504 -10.96 14.99 -8.35
CA HIS A 504 -12.25 15.51 -8.80
C HIS A 504 -12.26 15.62 -10.33
N ALA A 505 -13.36 15.21 -10.96
CA ALA A 505 -13.56 15.48 -12.38
C ALA A 505 -13.85 16.99 -12.50
N PRO A 506 -13.27 17.71 -13.49
CA PRO A 506 -13.62 19.10 -13.69
C PRO A 506 -15.14 19.21 -13.94
N ASP A 507 -15.79 20.18 -13.31
CA ASP A 507 -17.17 20.50 -13.60
C ASP A 507 -17.28 20.96 -15.06
N GLU A 508 -18.34 20.55 -15.77
CA GLU A 508 -18.58 20.95 -17.16
C GLU A 508 -18.63 22.49 -17.32
N ASP A 509 -18.95 23.21 -16.23
CA ASP A 509 -19.04 24.67 -16.20
C ASP A 509 -17.67 25.40 -16.10
N GLU A 510 -16.57 24.72 -15.73
CA GLU A 510 -15.23 25.35 -15.69
C GLU A 510 -14.52 25.32 -17.06
N ALA A 511 -14.93 24.42 -17.97
CA ALA A 511 -14.31 24.26 -19.28
C ALA A 511 -14.63 25.40 -20.28
N ASP A 512 -15.68 26.19 -20.02
CA ASP A 512 -16.12 27.28 -20.90
C ASP A 512 -15.49 28.66 -20.55
N SER A 513 -14.61 28.73 -19.54
CA SER A 513 -14.04 30.02 -19.09
C SER A 513 -12.68 30.39 -19.69
N ASP A 514 -12.06 29.50 -20.47
CA ASP A 514 -10.70 29.69 -21.01
C ASP A 514 -10.62 29.87 -22.55
N GLU A 515 -11.75 29.96 -23.29
CA GLU A 515 -11.73 30.10 -24.76
C GLU A 515 -12.00 31.50 -25.34
N ASP A 516 -12.28 32.55 -24.54
CA ASP A 516 -12.50 33.90 -25.07
C ASP A 516 -11.51 34.95 -24.53
N SER A 517 -10.30 35.02 -25.09
CA SER A 517 -9.52 36.28 -25.08
C SER A 517 -8.44 36.41 -26.16
N ASP A 518 -8.59 35.76 -27.33
CA ASP A 518 -7.63 35.96 -28.43
C ASP A 518 -8.32 36.03 -29.80
N GLU A 519 -9.15 37.06 -30.02
CA GLU A 519 -9.46 37.55 -31.38
C GLU A 519 -9.40 39.08 -31.49
N GLY A 520 -8.32 39.51 -32.15
CA GLY A 520 -8.09 40.72 -32.92
C GLY A 520 -9.15 41.82 -33.02
N VAL A 521 -8.73 43.04 -32.64
CA VAL A 521 -9.19 44.26 -33.30
C VAL A 521 -8.01 44.87 -34.07
N MET A 522 -7.98 44.58 -35.37
CA MET A 522 -7.28 45.41 -36.35
C MET A 522 -8.04 46.74 -36.47
N GLY A 523 -7.45 47.81 -35.93
CA GLY A 523 -7.91 49.18 -36.12
C GLY A 523 -6.76 50.05 -36.64
N SER A 524 -6.77 50.30 -37.94
CA SER A 524 -5.96 51.31 -38.61
C SER A 524 -6.23 52.70 -38.01
N GLY A 525 -5.20 53.37 -37.50
CA GLY A 525 -5.27 54.74 -37.01
C GLY A 525 -3.89 55.40 -37.09
N ASP A 526 -3.84 56.50 -37.83
CA ASP A 526 -2.64 57.21 -38.27
C ASP A 526 -1.72 57.68 -37.13
N VAL A 527 -0.41 57.58 -37.38
CA VAL A 527 0.65 58.07 -36.51
C VAL A 527 0.87 59.56 -36.79
N GLU A 528 0.38 60.43 -35.91
CA GLU A 528 0.82 61.82 -35.84
C GLU A 528 1.86 61.97 -34.72
N ALA A 529 3.08 62.34 -35.12
CA ALA A 529 4.21 62.58 -34.25
C ALA A 529 4.09 63.93 -33.53
N GLN A 530 4.21 63.93 -32.20
CA GLN A 530 4.59 65.14 -31.46
C GLN A 530 5.61 64.83 -30.35
N ALA A 531 6.63 65.69 -30.34
CA ALA A 531 7.86 65.61 -29.58
C ALA A 531 7.67 66.10 -28.12
N LEU A 532 8.47 65.52 -27.22
CA LEU A 532 8.72 66.00 -25.87
C LEU A 532 9.58 67.27 -25.90
N PRO A 533 9.34 68.29 -25.03
CA PRO A 533 10.34 69.29 -24.72
C PRO A 533 11.15 68.93 -23.45
N ALA A 534 12.31 69.57 -23.37
CA ALA A 534 13.44 69.36 -22.47
C ALA A 534 13.19 69.60 -20.97
#